data_AF-A0A0D2K775-F1
#
_entry.id   AF-A0A0D2K775-F1
#
_cell.length_a   1.000
_cell.length_b   1.000
_cell.length_c   1.000
_cell.angle_alpha   90.00
_cell.angle_beta   90.00
_cell.angle_gamma   90.00
#
_symmetry.space_group_name_H-M   'P 1'
#
loop_
_entity.id
_entity.type
_entity.pdbx_description
1 polymer ?
#
loop_
_entity_poly.entity_id
_entity_poly.type
_entity_poly.pdbx_seq_one_letter_code
_entity_poly.pdbx_strand_id
1 'polypeptide(L)'
;MALWASIMPIDTAKTRIQTAAAGSAAARMGLLATMRALHREGGANKLYAGLSPALARAFPANAAQWLVFELCVKYIGRWTHDAPPHPHKLEAQAAAH
;
A
#
# COMPACT_ATOMS: atom_id res chain seq x y z
N MET A 1 -0.60 -6.85 2.67
CA MET A 1 -0.13 -7.38 1.37
C MET A 1 -0.67 -8.78 1.06
N ALA A 2 -0.75 -9.71 2.02
CA ALA A 2 -1.31 -11.05 1.81
C ALA A 2 -2.76 -11.04 1.26
N LEU A 3 -3.64 -10.19 1.80
CA LEU A 3 -5.02 -10.04 1.30
C LEU A 3 -5.08 -9.59 -0.17
N TRP A 4 -4.18 -8.68 -0.56
CA TRP A 4 -4.08 -8.19 -1.94
C TRP A 4 -3.67 -9.32 -2.87
N ALA A 5 -2.64 -10.10 -2.52
CA ALA A 5 -2.21 -11.24 -3.32
C ALA A 5 -3.33 -12.30 -3.51
N SER A 6 -4.17 -12.52 -2.50
CA SER A 6 -5.31 -13.45 -2.61
C SER A 6 -6.44 -12.93 -3.51
N ILE A 7 -6.64 -11.61 -3.59
CA ILE A 7 -7.69 -10.96 -4.41
C ILE A 7 -7.21 -10.61 -5.84
N MET A 8 -5.90 -10.41 -6.04
CA MET A 8 -5.29 -10.11 -7.34
C MET A 8 -5.77 -10.99 -8.52
N PRO A 9 -5.92 -12.33 -8.38
CA PRO A 9 -6.39 -13.14 -9.51
C PRO A 9 -7.86 -12.88 -9.87
N ILE A 10 -8.68 -12.47 -8.88
CA ILE A 10 -10.08 -12.06 -9.09
C ILE A 10 -10.14 -10.69 -9.76
N ASP A 11 -9.36 -9.73 -9.27
CA ASP A 11 -9.30 -8.39 -9.86
C ASP A 11 -8.78 -8.45 -11.31
N THR A 12 -7.73 -9.22 -11.57
CA THR A 12 -7.16 -9.38 -12.92
C THR A 12 -8.18 -10.00 -13.89
N ALA A 13 -8.94 -11.01 -13.44
CA ALA A 13 -9.99 -11.61 -14.24
C ALA A 13 -11.15 -10.64 -14.51
N LYS A 14 -11.53 -9.82 -13.52
CA LYS A 14 -12.56 -8.80 -13.66
C LYS A 14 -12.14 -7.69 -14.62
N THR A 15 -10.93 -7.15 -14.47
CA THR A 15 -10.38 -6.15 -15.39
C THR A 15 -10.33 -6.70 -16.81
N ARG A 16 -9.88 -7.95 -17.01
CA ARG A 16 -9.82 -8.56 -18.34
C ARG A 16 -11.19 -8.70 -19.01
N ILE A 17 -12.23 -9.03 -18.25
CA ILE A 17 -13.62 -9.08 -18.74
C ILE A 17 -14.13 -7.67 -19.08
N GLN A 18 -13.83 -6.67 -18.24
CA GLN A 18 -14.25 -5.28 -18.45
C GLN A 18 -13.52 -4.59 -19.60
N THR A 19 -12.27 -4.95 -19.86
CA THR A 19 -11.48 -4.44 -20.99
C THR A 19 -11.68 -5.25 -22.28
N ALA A 20 -12.37 -6.38 -22.22
CA ALA A 20 -12.63 -7.19 -23.40
C ALA A 20 -13.62 -6.48 -24.34
N ALA A 21 -13.36 -6.56 -25.64
CA ALA A 21 -14.23 -5.96 -26.64
C ALA A 21 -15.67 -6.49 -26.51
N ALA A 22 -16.64 -5.59 -26.60
CA ALA A 22 -18.07 -5.93 -26.51
C ALA A 22 -18.42 -7.01 -27.54
N GLY A 23 -18.98 -8.12 -27.09
CA GLY A 23 -19.34 -9.27 -27.93
C GLY A 23 -18.26 -10.36 -28.07
N SER A 24 -17.05 -10.14 -27.56
CA SER A 24 -16.01 -11.18 -27.56
C SER A 24 -16.33 -12.34 -26.61
N ALA A 25 -15.80 -13.53 -26.90
CA ALA A 25 -15.91 -14.68 -26.01
C ALA A 25 -15.37 -14.39 -24.60
N ALA A 26 -14.33 -13.55 -24.50
CA ALA A 26 -13.77 -13.10 -23.23
C ALA A 26 -14.71 -12.18 -22.41
N ALA A 27 -15.54 -11.38 -23.07
CA ALA A 27 -16.56 -10.55 -22.41
C ALA A 27 -17.78 -11.37 -21.92
N ARG A 28 -18.03 -12.52 -22.55
CA ARG A 28 -19.09 -13.47 -22.18
C ARG A 28 -18.64 -14.57 -21.21
N MET A 29 -17.33 -14.73 -21.02
CA MET A 29 -16.80 -15.74 -20.10
C MET A 29 -17.01 -15.33 -18.64
N GLY A 30 -17.49 -16.29 -17.84
CA GLY A 30 -17.59 -16.13 -16.39
C GLY A 30 -16.22 -16.01 -15.72
N LEU A 31 -16.18 -15.38 -14.54
CA LEU A 31 -14.95 -15.08 -13.79
C LEU A 31 -14.01 -16.30 -13.67
N LEU A 32 -14.54 -17.46 -13.28
CA LEU A 32 -13.79 -18.71 -13.14
C LEU A 32 -13.25 -19.26 -14.47
N ALA A 33 -13.99 -19.08 -15.57
CA ALA A 33 -13.56 -19.49 -16.91
C ALA A 33 -12.40 -18.61 -17.38
N THR A 34 -12.49 -17.29 -17.15
CA THR A 34 -11.43 -16.33 -17.44
C THR A 34 -10.17 -16.61 -16.63
N MET A 35 -10.30 -16.91 -15.34
CA MET A 35 -9.17 -17.33 -14.50
C MET A 35 -8.50 -18.61 -15.01
N ARG A 36 -9.26 -19.64 -15.40
CA ARG A 36 -8.71 -20.87 -16.00
C ARG A 36 -8.03 -20.61 -17.34
N ALA A 37 -8.60 -19.75 -18.19
CA ALA A 37 -8.01 -19.40 -19.48
C ALA A 37 -6.68 -18.65 -19.30
N LEU A 38 -6.64 -17.66 -18.40
CA LEU A 38 -5.40 -16.96 -18.01
C LEU A 38 -4.33 -17.94 -17.51
N HIS A 39 -4.72 -18.91 -16.68
CA HIS A 39 -3.82 -19.94 -16.17
C HIS A 39 -3.30 -20.88 -17.28
N ARG A 40 -4.13 -21.22 -18.27
CA ARG A 40 -3.72 -22.03 -19.44
C ARG A 40 -2.86 -21.26 -20.44
N GLU A 41 -3.01 -19.95 -20.54
CA GLU A 41 -2.24 -19.11 -21.48
C GLU A 41 -0.80 -18.82 -21.02
N GLY A 42 -0.55 -18.75 -19.72
CA GLY A 42 0.77 -18.34 -19.20
C GLY A 42 1.00 -18.62 -17.72
N GLY A 43 0.23 -19.55 -17.15
CA GLY A 43 0.39 -20.03 -15.78
C GLY A 43 0.07 -18.98 -14.71
N ALA A 44 0.61 -19.21 -13.51
CA ALA A 44 0.46 -18.29 -12.38
C ALA A 44 1.06 -16.90 -12.67
N ASN A 45 2.09 -16.80 -13.52
CA ASN A 45 2.71 -15.53 -13.88
C ASN A 45 1.75 -14.55 -14.56
N LYS A 46 0.82 -15.02 -15.42
CA LYS A 46 -0.20 -14.12 -15.99
C LYS A 46 -1.31 -13.74 -15.02
N LEU A 47 -1.59 -14.59 -14.02
CA LEU A 47 -2.50 -14.24 -12.92
C LEU A 47 -1.91 -13.17 -12.00
N TYR A 48 -0.60 -13.20 -11.78
CA TYR A 48 0.14 -12.26 -10.92
C TYR A 48 0.89 -11.18 -11.71
N ALA A 49 0.69 -11.05 -13.03
CA ALA A 49 1.34 -9.99 -13.82
C ALA A 49 0.93 -8.58 -13.36
N GLY A 50 -0.19 -8.43 -12.64
CA GLY A 50 -0.57 -7.18 -11.96
C GLY A 50 0.11 -6.97 -10.60
N LEU A 51 0.67 -8.02 -9.99
CA LEU A 51 1.33 -7.97 -8.68
C LEU A 51 2.70 -7.27 -8.77
N SER A 52 3.46 -7.50 -9.84
CA SER A 52 4.74 -6.84 -10.07
C SER A 52 4.63 -5.31 -10.20
N PRO A 53 3.77 -4.73 -11.06
CA PRO A 53 3.57 -3.28 -11.10
C PRO A 53 2.90 -2.75 -9.82
N ALA A 54 2.08 -3.54 -9.15
CA ALA A 54 1.50 -3.14 -7.86
C ALA A 54 2.54 -3.02 -6.75
N LEU A 55 3.45 -3.99 -6.63
CA LEU A 55 4.55 -3.97 -5.69
C LEU A 55 5.56 -2.87 -6.02
N ALA A 56 5.89 -2.70 -7.31
CA ALA A 56 6.77 -1.63 -7.76
C ALA A 56 6.24 -0.23 -7.41
N ARG A 57 4.92 -0.03 -7.41
CA ARG A 57 4.28 1.23 -6.98
C ARG A 57 4.16 1.35 -5.47
N ALA A 58 3.84 0.25 -4.78
CA ALA A 58 3.61 0.26 -3.34
C ALA A 58 4.92 0.49 -2.56
N PHE A 59 6.05 0.02 -3.07
CA PHE A 59 7.33 0.13 -2.38
C PHE A 59 7.80 1.60 -2.20
N PRO A 60 7.87 2.44 -3.25
CA PRO A 60 8.22 3.85 -3.09
C PRO A 60 7.22 4.61 -2.23
N ALA A 61 5.92 4.36 -2.39
CA ALA A 61 4.88 5.05 -1.62
C ALA A 61 5.00 4.75 -0.12
N ASN A 62 5.17 3.47 0.24
CA ASN A 62 5.34 3.07 1.64
C ASN A 62 6.66 3.57 2.24
N ALA A 63 7.74 3.58 1.45
CA ALA A 63 9.03 4.13 1.88
C ALA A 63 8.96 5.64 2.12
N ALA A 64 8.31 6.40 1.24
CA ALA A 64 8.11 7.83 1.40
C ALA A 64 7.28 8.15 2.65
N GLN A 65 6.24 7.36 2.92
CA GLN A 65 5.41 7.54 4.11
C GLN A 65 6.21 7.34 5.41
N TRP A 66 7.08 6.34 5.46
CA TRP A 66 7.99 6.13 6.59
C TRP A 66 8.98 7.29 6.75
N LEU A 67 9.59 7.74 5.66
CA LEU A 67 10.53 8.86 5.68
C LEU A 67 9.87 10.15 6.18
N VAL A 68 8.67 10.46 5.68
CA VAL A 68 7.91 11.65 6.10
C VAL A 68 7.54 11.54 7.58
N PHE A 69 7.12 10.36 8.05
CA PHE A 69 6.83 10.13 9.46
C PHE A 69 8.04 10.40 10.35
N GLU A 70 9.23 9.86 10.00
CA GLU A 70 10.46 10.10 10.74
C GLU A 70 10.85 11.58 10.78
N LEU A 71 10.71 12.28 9.65
CA LEU A 71 10.95 13.72 9.58
C LEU A 71 9.97 14.48 10.48
N CYS A 72 8.67 14.20 10.39
CA CYS A 72 7.65 14.83 11.22
C CYS A 72 7.94 14.63 12.71
N VAL A 73 8.24 13.40 13.15
CA VAL A 73 8.60 13.10 14.55
C VAL A 73 9.85 13.86 14.96
N LYS A 74 10.88 13.93 14.12
CA LYS A 74 12.13 14.65 14.42
C LYS A 74 11.91 16.16 14.51
N TYR A 75 11.06 16.74 13.67
CA TYR A 75 10.74 18.17 13.71
C TYR A 75 9.88 18.52 14.93
N ILE A 76 8.86 17.71 15.22
CA ILE A 76 7.98 17.91 16.38
C ILE A 76 8.76 17.68 17.68
N GLY A 77 9.60 16.63 17.75
CA GLY A 77 10.41 16.31 18.92
C GLY A 77 11.41 17.40 19.30
N ARG A 78 11.97 18.13 18.32
CA ARG A 78 12.76 19.34 18.60
C ARG A 78 11.91 20.45 19.22
N TRP A 79 10.70 20.66 18.69
CA TRP A 79 9.74 21.61 19.24
C TRP A 79 9.37 21.30 20.69
N THR A 80 9.22 20.01 21.05
CA THR A 80 8.94 19.61 22.43
C THR A 80 10.13 19.75 23.36
N HIS A 81 11.36 19.73 22.85
CA HIS A 81 12.58 19.89 23.65
C HIS A 81 12.98 21.36 23.84
N ASP A 82 12.64 22.23 22.88
CA ASP A 82 12.82 23.68 22.95
C ASP A 82 11.60 24.40 23.59
N ALA A 83 10.57 23.65 23.96
CA ALA A 83 9.45 24.18 24.71
C ALA A 83 9.94 24.66 26.09
N PRO A 84 9.62 25.90 26.51
CA PRO A 84 10.02 26.38 27.82
C PRO A 84 9.52 25.41 28.90
N PRO A 85 10.35 25.10 29.91
CA PRO A 85 9.97 24.17 30.96
C PRO A 85 8.64 24.59 31.58
N HIS A 86 7.72 23.64 31.71
CA HIS A 86 6.44 23.89 32.37
C HIS A 86 6.69 24.55 33.75
N PRO A 87 5.91 25.55 34.14
CA PRO A 87 6.21 26.44 35.27
C PRO A 87 6.48 25.71 36.60
N HIS A 88 5.91 24.53 36.81
CA HIS A 88 6.14 23.71 38.01
C HIS A 88 7.57 23.14 38.13
N LYS A 89 8.33 23.04 37.04
CA LYS A 89 9.73 22.56 37.07
C LYS A 89 10.72 23.65 37.47
N LEU A 90 10.36 24.91 37.28
CA LEU A 90 11.20 26.07 37.67
C LEU A 90 11.20 26.26 39.18
N GLU A 91 10.06 26.06 39.85
CA GLU A 91 9.98 26.13 41.32
C GLU A 91 10.74 25.00 42.01
N ALA A 92 10.72 23.79 41.45
CA ALA A 92 11.48 22.65 41.96
C ALA A 92 13.00 22.83 41.82
N GLN A 93 13.46 23.58 40.81
CA GLN A 93 14.88 23.90 40.62
C GLN A 93 15.33 25.10 41.47
N ALA A 94 14.45 26.08 41.70
CA ALA A 94 14.71 27.22 42.57
C ALA A 94 14.71 26.83 44.06
N ALA A 95 13.93 25.82 44.47
CA ALA A 95 13.91 25.31 45.84
C ALA A 95 15.07 24.34 46.17
N ALA A 96 15.90 23.98 45.17
CA ALA A 96 17.04 23.09 45.31
C ALA A 96 18.39 23.84 45.43
N HIS A 97 18.37 25.18 45.46
CA HIS A 97 19.50 26.07 45.71
C HIS A 97 19.26 26.90 46.97
#